data_AF-A0A537ALM2-F1
#
_entry.id   AF-A0A537ALM2-F1
#
_cell.length_a   1.000
_cell.length_b   1.000
_cell.length_c   1.000
_cell.angle_alpha   90.00
_cell.angle_beta   90.00
_cell.angle_gamma   90.00
#
_symmetry.space_group_name_H-M   'P 1'
#
loop_
_entity.id
_entity.type
_entity.pdbx_description
1 polymer ?
#
loop_
_entity_poly.entity_id
_entity_poly.type
_entity_poly.pdbx_seq_one_letter_code
_entity_poly.pdbx_strand_id
1 'polypeptide(L)'
;MSEAETPAGVVRDFPLAPNRANLTLRTLADVYMANFAGRDTTRTYSVAFWVRELGERGLIEIDADAVADVLDCLVATPVTKVVGKDPLTGEKRLRTFGRRKPATINRLKSVISSMLSFAQRRRLMPRGWSNPCKEG
;
A
#
# COMPACT_ATOMS: atom_id res chain seq x y z
N MET A 1 -12.08 -61.24 -5.84
CA MET A 1 -11.84 -60.01 -5.03
C MET A 1 -10.93 -59.13 -5.86
N SER A 2 -11.47 -58.09 -6.49
CA SER A 2 -10.71 -57.21 -7.39
C SER A 2 -10.42 -55.90 -6.67
N GLU A 3 -9.14 -55.57 -6.52
CA GLU A 3 -8.66 -54.31 -5.93
C GLU A 3 -9.08 -53.13 -6.82
N ALA A 4 -9.75 -52.15 -6.21
CA ALA A 4 -10.05 -50.88 -6.86
C ALA A 4 -8.83 -49.96 -6.76
N GLU A 5 -8.16 -49.77 -7.88
CA GLU A 5 -7.06 -48.81 -8.03
C GLU A 5 -7.60 -47.38 -7.87
N THR A 6 -7.13 -46.68 -6.84
CA THR A 6 -7.53 -45.28 -6.58
C THR A 6 -6.81 -44.37 -7.56
N PRO A 7 -7.51 -43.60 -8.42
CA PRO A 7 -6.83 -42.76 -9.39
C PRO A 7 -6.07 -41.65 -8.67
N ALA A 8 -4.77 -41.55 -8.97
CA ALA A 8 -3.87 -40.51 -8.48
C ALA A 8 -4.47 -39.12 -8.73
N GLY A 9 -4.50 -38.29 -7.68
CA GLY A 9 -5.08 -36.95 -7.73
C GLY A 9 -4.49 -36.12 -8.86
N VAL A 10 -5.31 -35.77 -9.84
CA VAL A 10 -4.94 -34.90 -10.95
C VAL A 10 -4.58 -33.52 -10.37
N VAL A 11 -3.30 -33.17 -10.39
CA VAL A 11 -2.85 -31.79 -10.14
C VAL A 11 -3.34 -30.97 -11.34
N ARG A 12 -4.46 -30.27 -11.15
CA ARG A 12 -4.96 -29.32 -12.14
C ARG A 12 -4.13 -28.06 -12.04
N ASP A 13 -3.39 -27.77 -13.11
CA ASP A 13 -2.72 -26.49 -13.23
C ASP A 13 -3.79 -25.42 -13.46
N PHE A 14 -3.99 -24.56 -12.46
CA PHE A 14 -4.95 -23.48 -12.55
C PHE A 14 -4.22 -22.29 -13.16
N PRO A 15 -4.64 -21.76 -14.32
CA PRO A 15 -4.03 -20.56 -14.86
C PRO A 15 -4.12 -19.47 -13.79
N LEU A 16 -2.97 -18.91 -13.42
CA LEU A 16 -2.91 -17.67 -12.64
C LEU A 16 -3.83 -16.67 -13.34
N ALA A 17 -4.88 -16.23 -12.67
CA ALA A 17 -5.81 -15.28 -13.25
C ALA A 17 -4.97 -14.10 -13.80
N PRO A 18 -5.05 -13.80 -15.11
CA PRO A 18 -4.12 -12.89 -15.79
C PRO A 18 -4.03 -11.49 -15.17
N ASN A 19 -5.01 -11.12 -14.33
CA ASN A 19 -5.09 -9.86 -13.62
C ASN A 19 -4.23 -9.74 -12.35
N ARG A 20 -3.58 -10.80 -11.86
CA ARG A 20 -2.78 -10.70 -10.61
C ARG A 20 -1.33 -10.26 -10.82
N ALA A 21 -0.74 -10.59 -11.97
CA ALA A 21 0.64 -10.24 -12.28
C ALA A 21 0.84 -8.71 -12.48
N ASN A 22 -0.20 -8.03 -12.95
CA ASN A 22 -0.17 -6.59 -13.25
C ASN A 22 -0.88 -5.74 -12.20
N LEU A 23 -1.19 -6.30 -11.03
CA LEU A 23 -1.94 -5.55 -10.02
C LEU A 23 -1.01 -4.57 -9.30
N THR A 24 -1.30 -3.28 -9.46
CA THR A 24 -0.49 -2.21 -8.87
C THR A 24 -1.03 -1.77 -7.51
N LEU A 25 -0.21 -1.02 -6.77
CA LEU A 25 -0.66 -0.41 -5.51
C LEU A 25 -1.81 0.57 -5.71
N ARG A 26 -1.85 1.30 -6.84
CA ARG A 26 -2.96 2.19 -7.19
C ARG A 26 -4.28 1.43 -7.27
N THR A 27 -4.31 0.34 -8.04
CA THR A 27 -5.53 -0.48 -8.15
C THR A 27 -5.93 -1.07 -6.80
N LEU A 28 -4.96 -1.50 -5.99
CA LEU A 28 -5.25 -1.95 -4.63
C LEU A 28 -5.85 -0.84 -3.77
N ALA A 29 -5.31 0.38 -3.83
CA ALA A 29 -5.77 1.52 -3.08
C ALA A 29 -7.21 1.91 -3.43
N ASP A 30 -7.57 1.87 -4.71
CA ASP A 30 -8.93 2.15 -5.18
C ASP A 30 -9.92 1.12 -4.61
N VAL A 31 -9.60 -0.17 -4.74
CA VAL A 31 -10.45 -1.25 -4.19
C VAL A 31 -10.51 -1.19 -2.66
N TYR A 32 -9.39 -0.88 -2.01
CA TYR A 32 -9.32 -0.73 -0.55
C TYR A 32 -10.22 0.41 -0.06
N MET A 33 -10.13 1.59 -0.68
CA MET A 33 -10.95 2.76 -0.31
C MET A 33 -12.42 2.56 -0.66
N ALA A 34 -12.75 1.88 -1.76
CA ALA A 34 -14.13 1.51 -2.09
C ALA A 34 -14.78 0.57 -1.05
N ASN A 35 -13.96 -0.24 -0.36
CA ASN A 35 -14.41 -1.13 0.72
C ASN A 35 -14.23 -0.52 2.11
N PHE A 36 -13.70 0.70 2.22
CA PHE A 36 -13.39 1.31 3.50
C PHE A 36 -14.64 1.94 4.13
N ALA A 37 -15.21 1.27 5.13
CA ALA A 37 -16.38 1.76 5.88
C ALA A 37 -16.01 2.58 7.15
N GLY A 38 -14.73 2.91 7.34
CA GLY A 38 -14.26 3.63 8.53
C GLY A 38 -14.53 5.13 8.49
N ARG A 39 -14.58 5.77 9.68
CA ARG A 39 -14.76 7.23 9.82
C ARG A 39 -13.45 8.03 9.85
N ASP A 40 -12.31 7.36 9.70
CA ASP A 40 -10.98 7.96 9.76
C ASP A 40 -10.69 8.78 8.48
N THR A 41 -10.91 10.09 8.56
CA THR A 41 -10.68 11.02 7.44
C THR A 41 -9.19 11.17 7.08
N THR A 42 -8.28 10.81 7.98
CA THR A 42 -6.83 10.87 7.73
C THR A 42 -6.34 9.69 6.88
N ARG A 43 -7.18 8.67 6.71
CA ARG A 43 -6.94 7.50 5.86
C ARG A 43 -6.73 7.90 4.41
N THR A 44 -7.58 8.77 3.87
CA THR A 44 -7.53 9.22 2.48
C THR A 44 -6.20 9.91 2.15
N TYR A 45 -5.71 10.77 3.05
CA TYR A 45 -4.40 11.40 2.89
C TYR A 45 -3.27 10.37 2.84
N SER A 46 -3.32 9.39 3.74
CA SER A 46 -2.28 8.37 3.85
C SER A 46 -2.26 7.43 2.65
N VAL A 47 -3.44 7.05 2.13
CA VAL A 47 -3.57 6.27 0.90
C VAL A 47 -3.06 7.07 -0.30
N ALA A 48 -3.48 8.33 -0.45
CA ALA A 48 -3.03 9.19 -1.53
C ALA A 48 -1.50 9.40 -1.51
N PHE A 49 -0.90 9.50 -0.33
CA PHE A 49 0.56 9.53 -0.19
C PHE A 49 1.20 8.27 -0.78
N TRP A 50 0.76 7.08 -0.38
CA TRP A 50 1.34 5.83 -0.90
C TRP A 50 1.10 5.60 -2.39
N VAL A 51 -0.06 6.01 -2.91
CA VAL A 51 -0.34 5.97 -4.35
C VAL A 51 0.59 6.91 -5.13
N ARG A 52 0.98 8.05 -4.57
CA ARG A 52 1.95 8.94 -5.21
C ARG A 52 3.35 8.31 -5.26
N GLU A 53 3.79 7.68 -4.18
CA GLU A 53 5.16 7.15 -4.07
C GLU A 53 5.35 5.80 -4.78
N LEU A 54 4.37 4.89 -4.65
CA LEU A 54 4.49 3.50 -5.08
C LEU A 54 3.29 3.04 -5.94
N GLY A 55 2.40 3.94 -6.35
CA GLY A 55 1.13 3.59 -7.01
C GLY A 55 1.28 2.77 -8.29
N GLU A 56 2.32 3.04 -9.07
CA GLU A 56 2.58 2.34 -10.34
C GLU A 56 3.35 1.03 -10.16
N ARG A 57 3.91 0.78 -8.97
CA ARG A 57 4.65 -0.46 -8.71
C ARG A 57 3.69 -1.65 -8.63
N GLY A 58 4.14 -2.78 -9.14
CA GLY A 58 3.45 -4.04 -8.97
C GLY A 58 3.41 -4.42 -7.49
N LEU A 59 2.28 -4.94 -7.00
CA LEU A 59 2.16 -5.30 -5.58
C LEU A 59 3.22 -6.33 -5.13
N ILE A 60 3.67 -7.19 -6.04
CA ILE A 60 4.71 -8.20 -5.78
C ILE A 60 6.10 -7.57 -5.58
N GLU A 61 6.31 -6.36 -6.08
CA GLU A 61 7.58 -5.62 -6.00
C GLU A 61 7.66 -4.74 -4.73
N ILE A 62 6.59 -4.71 -3.93
CA ILE A 62 6.54 -3.94 -2.69
C ILE A 62 7.00 -4.85 -1.56
N ASP A 63 8.29 -4.77 -1.25
CA ASP A 63 8.93 -5.41 -0.12
C ASP A 63 9.09 -4.45 1.08
N ALA A 64 9.78 -4.92 2.13
CA ALA A 64 10.02 -4.13 3.33
C ALA A 64 10.95 -2.94 3.06
N ASP A 65 11.92 -3.12 2.17
CA ASP A 65 12.93 -2.11 1.83
C ASP A 65 12.29 -0.97 1.03
N ALA A 66 11.46 -1.28 0.03
CA ALA A 66 10.71 -0.28 -0.72
C ALA A 66 9.81 0.61 0.17
N VAL A 67 9.23 0.03 1.23
CA VAL A 67 8.45 0.78 2.22
C VAL A 67 9.37 1.61 3.12
N ALA A 68 10.48 1.04 3.58
CA ALA A 68 11.45 1.72 4.44
C ALA A 68 12.08 2.92 3.74
N ASP A 69 12.53 2.76 2.50
CA ASP A 69 13.14 3.81 1.67
C ASP A 69 12.22 5.03 1.54
N VAL A 70 10.94 4.81 1.27
CA VAL A 70 9.95 5.89 1.17
C VAL A 70 9.77 6.61 2.50
N LEU A 71 9.74 5.87 3.63
CA LEU A 71 9.60 6.46 4.95
C LEU A 71 10.85 7.24 5.38
N ASP A 72 12.04 6.74 5.05
CA ASP A 72 13.31 7.40 5.35
C ASP A 72 13.46 8.69 4.54
N CYS A 73 13.13 8.64 3.24
CA CYS A 73 13.02 9.84 2.41
C CYS A 73 12.04 10.86 3.01
N LEU A 74 10.93 10.38 3.57
CA LEU A 74 9.91 11.23 4.20
C LEU A 74 10.39 11.89 5.50
N VAL A 75 11.23 11.19 6.27
CA VAL A 75 11.83 11.69 7.52
C VAL A 75 12.94 12.70 7.22
N ALA A 76 13.69 12.49 6.14
CA ALA A 76 14.72 13.40 5.66
C ALA A 76 14.13 14.69 5.08
N THR A 77 12.93 14.62 4.49
CA THR A 77 12.27 15.77 3.85
C THR A 77 11.58 16.68 4.87
N PRO A 78 11.93 17.99 4.94
CA PRO A 78 11.22 18.95 5.80
C PRO A 78 9.74 19.11 5.43
N VAL A 79 8.90 19.41 6.41
CA VAL A 79 7.45 19.51 6.19
C VAL A 79 7.09 20.90 5.68
N THR A 80 6.78 21.05 4.40
CA THR A 80 6.29 22.34 3.87
C THR A 80 4.77 22.40 3.91
N LYS A 81 4.19 23.48 4.47
CA LYS A 81 2.73 23.71 4.46
C LYS A 81 2.39 25.10 3.93
N VAL A 82 1.21 25.21 3.33
CA VAL A 82 0.62 26.50 2.97
C VAL A 82 0.16 27.20 4.24
N VAL A 83 0.68 28.40 4.50
CA VAL A 83 0.32 29.24 5.65
C VAL A 83 -0.60 30.40 5.29
N GLY A 84 -0.89 30.58 4.01
CA GLY A 84 -1.81 31.61 3.53
C GLY A 84 -1.69 31.78 2.02
N LYS A 85 -2.32 32.83 1.52
CA LYS A 85 -2.09 33.32 0.16
C LYS A 85 -1.35 34.65 0.23
N ASP A 86 -0.57 34.95 -0.79
CA ASP A 86 0.03 36.24 -0.96
C ASP A 86 -1.06 37.28 -1.22
N PRO A 87 -1.14 38.39 -0.45
CA PRO A 87 -2.14 39.42 -0.67
C PRO A 87 -2.01 40.15 -2.01
N LEU A 88 -0.82 40.16 -2.61
CA LEU A 88 -0.52 40.90 -3.84
C LEU A 88 -0.62 40.02 -5.09
N THR A 89 -0.14 38.78 -5.01
CA THR A 89 -0.12 37.84 -6.16
C THR A 89 -1.21 36.76 -6.10
N GLY A 90 -1.83 36.55 -4.94
CA GLY A 90 -2.79 35.46 -4.72
C GLY A 90 -2.17 34.06 -4.61
N GLU A 91 -0.84 33.95 -4.77
CA GLU A 91 -0.13 32.68 -4.75
C GLU A 91 -0.08 32.04 -3.36
N LYS A 92 0.11 30.73 -3.29
CA LYS A 92 0.18 30.02 -2.00
C LYS A 92 1.50 30.35 -1.29
N ARG A 93 1.42 30.97 -0.12
CA ARG A 93 2.57 31.17 0.76
C ARG A 93 2.90 29.87 1.47
N LEU A 94 4.08 29.34 1.19
CA LEU A 94 4.59 28.11 1.79
C LEU A 94 5.53 28.44 2.95
N ARG A 95 5.41 27.70 4.05
CA ARG A 95 6.35 27.72 5.16
C ARG A 95 6.90 26.32 5.39
N THR A 96 8.22 26.23 5.47
CA THR A 96 8.90 25.01 5.86
C THR A 96 8.85 24.88 7.38
N PHE A 97 8.22 23.82 7.84
CA PHE A 97 8.29 23.31 9.20
C PHE A 97 9.43 22.30 9.25
N GLY A 98 9.97 22.06 10.45
CA GLY A 98 11.06 21.12 10.67
C GLY A 98 10.69 19.67 10.36
N ARG A 99 11.32 18.75 11.09
CA ARG A 99 11.15 17.31 10.84
C ARG A 99 9.71 16.85 11.04
N ARG A 100 9.32 15.83 10.28
CA ARG A 100 8.00 15.23 10.35
C ARG A 100 7.80 14.54 11.70
N LYS A 101 6.62 14.67 12.29
CA LYS A 101 6.32 14.06 13.60
C LYS A 101 6.30 12.52 13.48
N PRO A 102 6.89 11.77 14.44
CA PRO A 102 6.87 10.31 14.43
C PRO A 102 5.47 9.70 14.31
N ALA A 103 4.47 10.32 14.95
CA ALA A 103 3.07 9.90 14.85
C ALA A 103 2.53 9.91 13.41
N THR A 104 3.03 10.80 12.54
CA THR A 104 2.64 10.83 11.13
C THR A 104 3.24 9.66 10.37
N ILE A 105 4.50 9.35 10.62
CA ILE A 105 5.21 8.21 10.01
C ILE A 105 4.50 6.90 10.40
N ASN A 106 4.18 6.72 11.69
CA ASN A 106 3.48 5.54 12.17
C ASN A 106 2.10 5.35 11.55
N ARG A 107 1.35 6.44 11.33
CA ARG A 107 0.07 6.39 10.62
C ARG A 107 0.25 5.91 9.17
N LEU A 108 1.25 6.45 8.47
CA LEU A 108 1.55 6.02 7.10
C LEU A 108 1.93 4.53 7.04
N LYS A 109 2.82 4.07 7.93
CA LYS A 109 3.21 2.65 8.05
C LYS A 109 2.00 1.75 8.34
N SER A 110 1.11 2.16 9.25
CA SER A 110 -0.10 1.41 9.58
C SER A 110 -1.06 1.28 8.38
N VAL A 111 -1.17 2.34 7.57
CA VAL A 111 -2.06 2.37 6.41
C VAL A 111 -1.58 1.44 5.30
N ILE A 112 -0.29 1.50 4.93
CA ILE A 112 0.27 0.57 3.93
C ILE A 112 0.17 -0.88 4.40
N SER A 113 0.49 -1.16 5.67
CA SER A 113 0.31 -2.49 6.25
C SER A 113 -1.15 -2.96 6.18
N SER A 114 -2.10 -2.06 6.37
CA SER A 114 -3.54 -2.37 6.26
C SER A 114 -3.95 -2.69 4.82
N MET A 115 -3.46 -1.93 3.83
CA MET A 115 -3.71 -2.18 2.41
C MET A 115 -3.12 -3.53 1.97
N LEU A 116 -1.86 -3.81 2.32
CA LEU A 116 -1.19 -5.06 2.01
C LEU A 116 -1.87 -6.27 2.69
N SER A 117 -2.29 -6.10 3.94
CA SER A 117 -3.10 -7.12 4.63
C SER A 117 -4.46 -7.33 3.96
N PHE A 118 -5.08 -6.28 3.42
CA PHE A 118 -6.32 -6.39 2.66
C PHE A 118 -6.10 -7.19 1.36
N ALA A 119 -5.01 -6.93 0.64
CA ALA A 119 -4.62 -7.70 -0.55
C ALA A 119 -4.42 -9.19 -0.23
N GLN A 120 -3.71 -9.49 0.87
CA GLN A 120 -3.47 -10.86 1.33
C GLN A 120 -4.78 -11.59 1.65
N ARG A 121 -5.70 -10.97 2.42
CA ARG A 121 -7.00 -11.57 2.77
C ARG A 121 -7.88 -11.84 1.55
N ARG A 122 -7.80 -10.98 0.54
CA ARG A 122 -8.51 -11.13 -0.75
C ARG A 122 -7.84 -12.12 -1.71
N ARG A 123 -6.74 -12.78 -1.29
CA ARG A 123 -5.95 -13.73 -2.10
C ARG A 123 -5.46 -13.10 -3.42
N LEU A 124 -5.13 -11.81 -3.39
CA LEU A 124 -4.54 -11.10 -4.53
C LEU A 124 -3.05 -11.39 -4.67
N MET A 125 -2.40 -11.82 -3.60
CA MET A 125 -0.98 -12.14 -3.52
C MET A 125 -0.70 -13.63 -3.77
N PRO A 126 0.51 -14.00 -4.22
CA PRO A 126 0.93 -15.39 -4.35
C PRO A 126 0.75 -16.18 -3.05
N ARG A 127 0.57 -17.49 -3.17
CA ARG A 127 0.47 -18.37 -2.00
C ARG A 127 1.81 -18.35 -1.24
N GLY A 128 1.77 -18.20 0.08
CA GLY A 128 2.97 -18.11 0.92
C GLY A 128 3.53 -16.69 1.06
N TRP A 129 3.01 -15.71 0.33
CA TRP A 129 3.41 -14.32 0.51
C TRP A 129 2.97 -13.77 1.87
N SER A 130 3.91 -13.15 2.57
CA SER A 130 3.74 -12.47 3.85
C SER A 130 3.77 -10.96 3.66
N ASN A 131 3.07 -10.24 4.54
CA ASN A 131 3.05 -8.78 4.47
C ASN A 131 4.38 -8.23 5.01
N PRO A 132 5.15 -7.48 4.20
CA PRO A 132 6.47 -6.99 4.58
C PRO A 132 6.42 -6.03 5.78
N CYS A 133 5.29 -5.36 6.01
CA CYS A 133 5.12 -4.48 7.16
C CYS A 133 4.82 -5.19 8.49
N LYS A 134 4.75 -6.53 8.51
CA LYS A 134 4.47 -7.35 9.71
C LYS A 134 5.66 -8.18 10.18
N GLU A 135 6.73 -8.27 9.40
CA GLU A 135 7.89 -9.12 9.71
C GLU A 135 8.93 -8.42 10.61
N GLY A 136 8.52 -7.43 11.41
CA GLY A 136 9.38 -6.72 12.35
C GLY A 136 8.65 -6.26 13.59
#